data_AF-A0AAV2SIK4-F1
#
_entry.id   AF-A0AAV2SIK4-F1
#
_cell.length_a   1.000
_cell.length_b   1.000
_cell.length_c   1.000
_cell.angle_alpha   90.00
_cell.angle_beta   90.00
_cell.angle_gamma   90.00
#
_symmetry.space_group_name_H-M   'P 1'
#
loop_
_entity.id
_entity.type
_entity.pdbx_description
1 polymer ?
#
loop_
_entity_poly.entity_id
_entity_poly.type
_entity_poly.pdbx_seq_one_letter_code
_entity_poly.pdbx_strand_id
1 'polypeptide(L)'
;VLKMDESIFHNKYMFKDCSCLSSHQDKSKSNSHDRLKLPSNLTKIQDLPSTGKTRSLWPDDPDCKRFTVGFSSGLPLVWLASSPRSGNSWTRYLIEAATGVYTNSRYHDRIMINLGYYGESEKVGTGRCMATKTHLRWAPGEDHHVPTILLIRNPA
;
A
#
# COMPACT_ATOMS: atom_id res chain seq x y z
N VAL A 1 8.87 24.10 4.90
CA VAL A 1 8.24 23.07 5.78
C VAL A 1 6.75 23.12 5.52
N LEU A 2 6.22 22.21 4.69
CA LEU A 2 4.78 22.09 4.47
C LEU A 2 4.30 20.89 5.28
N LYS A 3 3.49 21.15 6.30
CA LYS A 3 2.86 20.15 7.15
C LYS A 3 1.95 19.26 6.31
N MET A 4 2.07 17.95 6.52
CA MET A 4 1.07 16.98 6.07
C MET A 4 -0.28 17.37 6.68
N ASP A 5 -1.26 17.56 5.81
CA ASP A 5 -2.65 17.65 6.22
C ASP A 5 -3.15 16.21 6.46
N GLU A 6 -3.17 15.80 7.73
CA GLU A 6 -3.62 14.49 8.22
C GLU A 6 -5.14 14.28 8.10
N SER A 7 -5.89 15.24 7.55
CA SER A 7 -7.36 15.18 7.46
C SER A 7 -7.89 14.10 6.51
N ILE A 8 -7.07 13.57 5.60
CA ILE A 8 -7.50 12.52 4.65
C ILE A 8 -7.57 11.14 5.31
N PHE A 9 -6.88 10.91 6.43
CA PHE A 9 -6.83 9.61 7.10
C PHE A 9 -7.95 9.37 8.14
N HIS A 10 -8.74 10.40 8.47
CA HIS A 10 -9.79 10.29 9.49
C HIS A 10 -11.08 9.61 9.00
N ASN A 11 -11.19 9.30 7.71
CA ASN A 11 -12.35 8.58 7.20
C ASN A 11 -12.16 7.07 7.33
N LYS A 12 -12.63 6.53 8.47
CA LYS A 12 -12.76 5.10 8.81
C LYS A 12 -13.66 4.30 7.84
N TYR A 13 -14.07 4.90 6.72
CA TYR A 13 -15.10 4.41 5.80
C TYR A 13 -14.65 4.32 4.33
N MET A 14 -13.39 4.61 4.01
CA MET A 14 -13.03 5.00 2.63
C MET A 14 -13.00 3.87 1.59
N PHE A 15 -13.10 2.58 1.94
CA PHE A 15 -12.87 1.50 0.96
C PHE A 15 -13.73 0.24 1.19
N LYS A 16 -15.06 0.38 1.24
CA LYS A 16 -15.97 -0.77 1.46
C LYS A 16 -16.57 -1.40 0.21
N ASP A 17 -16.45 -0.79 -0.95
CA ASP A 17 -17.14 -1.28 -2.15
C ASP A 17 -16.15 -1.77 -3.20
N CYS A 18 -15.98 -3.08 -3.26
CA CYS A 18 -15.43 -3.77 -4.43
C CYS A 18 -16.34 -4.95 -4.76
N SER A 19 -17.25 -4.79 -5.72
CA SER A 19 -17.97 -5.92 -6.31
C SER A 19 -16.95 -6.80 -7.03
N CYS A 20 -16.58 -7.93 -6.42
CA CYS A 20 -15.45 -8.77 -6.81
C CYS A 20 -15.58 -9.24 -8.28
N LEU A 21 -14.48 -9.12 -9.05
CA LEU A 21 -14.31 -9.72 -10.39
C LEU A 21 -14.67 -11.21 -10.34
N SER A 22 -15.50 -11.66 -11.29
CA SER A 22 -16.10 -12.99 -11.31
C SER A 22 -15.08 -14.13 -11.37
N SER A 23 -15.36 -15.16 -10.56
CA SER A 23 -15.20 -16.60 -10.77
C SER A 23 -14.24 -17.41 -9.86
N HIS A 24 -14.80 -18.56 -9.47
CA HIS A 24 -14.26 -19.76 -8.81
C HIS A 24 -13.97 -19.77 -7.29
N GLN A 25 -14.94 -20.36 -6.56
CA GLN A 25 -14.92 -21.37 -5.47
C GLN A 25 -13.64 -21.47 -4.61
N ASP A 26 -13.67 -21.56 -3.26
CA ASP A 26 -14.44 -22.52 -2.46
C ASP A 26 -14.54 -22.14 -0.95
N LYS A 27 -15.41 -22.85 -0.24
CA LYS A 27 -16.03 -22.60 1.09
C LYS A 27 -15.09 -22.54 2.31
N SER A 28 -15.42 -21.70 3.31
CA SER A 28 -15.71 -22.09 4.72
C SER A 28 -15.75 -20.89 5.70
N LYS A 29 -16.51 -21.11 6.79
CA LYS A 29 -17.10 -20.14 7.74
C LYS A 29 -16.27 -20.03 9.04
N SER A 30 -16.26 -18.86 9.70
CA SER A 30 -16.89 -18.67 11.03
C SER A 30 -16.68 -17.27 11.63
N ASN A 31 -17.73 -16.86 12.36
CA ASN A 31 -17.97 -15.76 13.31
C ASN A 31 -16.93 -15.66 14.46
N SER A 32 -16.81 -14.66 15.34
CA SER A 32 -17.38 -13.30 15.56
C SER A 32 -16.79 -12.78 16.90
N HIS A 33 -16.78 -11.45 17.09
CA HIS A 33 -16.68 -10.70 18.37
C HIS A 33 -15.35 -10.75 19.15
N ASP A 34 -14.61 -9.63 19.21
CA ASP A 34 -14.75 -8.66 20.31
C ASP A 34 -13.81 -7.44 20.15
N ARG A 35 -14.26 -6.29 20.66
CA ARG A 35 -13.57 -4.99 20.54
C ARG A 35 -12.50 -4.86 21.64
N LEU A 36 -11.21 -4.86 21.30
CA LEU A 36 -10.12 -4.70 22.28
C LEU A 36 -9.27 -3.43 22.07
N LYS A 37 -9.03 -2.76 23.19
CA LYS A 37 -8.24 -1.52 23.37
C LYS A 37 -6.75 -1.78 23.12
N LEU A 38 -6.07 -0.82 22.50
CA LEU A 38 -4.64 -0.88 22.14
C LEU A 38 -3.73 -0.62 23.36
N PRO A 39 -2.76 -1.49 23.71
CA PRO A 39 -1.82 -1.24 24.81
C PRO A 39 -0.54 -0.51 24.38
N SER A 40 0.07 0.16 25.35
CA SER A 40 1.08 1.23 25.27
C SER A 40 2.54 0.80 25.03
N ASN A 41 2.82 -0.31 24.32
CA ASN A 41 4.19 -0.85 24.21
C ASN A 41 4.73 -0.91 22.76
N LEU A 42 4.65 0.19 21.99
CA LEU A 42 5.13 0.29 20.61
C LEU A 42 6.56 0.85 20.45
N THR A 43 7.52 0.41 21.27
CA THR A 43 8.92 0.90 21.19
C THR A 43 9.97 -0.14 20.77
N LYS A 44 9.58 -1.30 20.24
CA LYS A 44 10.52 -2.20 19.53
C LYS A 44 9.90 -2.79 18.27
N ILE A 45 10.08 -2.07 17.15
CA ILE A 45 10.10 -2.71 15.83
C ILE A 45 11.50 -2.41 15.27
N GLN A 46 12.46 -3.24 15.69
CA GLN A 46 13.77 -3.33 15.05
C GLN A 46 13.62 -4.24 13.82
N ASP A 47 13.90 -3.68 12.65
CA ASP A 47 14.43 -4.29 11.42
C ASP A 47 14.35 -5.83 11.30
N LEU A 48 13.14 -6.38 11.24
CA LEU A 48 12.93 -7.75 10.77
C LEU A 48 12.82 -7.74 9.24
N PRO A 49 13.50 -8.66 8.51
CA PRO A 49 13.32 -8.77 7.08
C PRO A 49 11.83 -9.02 6.79
N SER A 50 11.25 -8.19 5.92
CA SER A 50 9.82 -8.17 5.58
C SER A 50 9.31 -9.44 4.90
N THR A 51 10.18 -10.43 4.72
CA THR A 51 9.92 -11.75 4.16
C THR A 51 8.87 -12.48 5.00
N GLY A 52 7.60 -12.34 4.60
CA GLY A 52 6.48 -13.12 5.14
C GLY A 52 5.27 -12.31 5.62
N LYS A 53 5.32 -10.98 5.67
CA LYS A 53 4.14 -10.19 6.08
C LYS A 53 3.15 -10.03 4.91
N THR A 54 2.04 -10.74 4.97
CA THR A 54 0.90 -10.55 4.05
C THR A 54 -0.19 -9.68 4.67
N ARG A 55 -1.01 -9.04 3.83
CA ARG A 55 -2.14 -8.21 4.24
C ARG A 55 -3.38 -8.57 3.43
N SER A 56 -4.49 -8.85 4.10
CA SER A 56 -5.80 -8.88 3.43
C SER A 56 -6.33 -7.45 3.33
N LEU A 57 -6.76 -7.02 2.13
CA LEU A 57 -7.34 -5.68 1.94
C LEU A 57 -8.80 -5.59 2.36
N TRP A 58 -9.50 -6.72 2.31
CA TRP A 58 -10.93 -6.83 2.60
C TRP A 58 -11.19 -7.98 3.59
N PRO A 59 -10.66 -7.90 4.83
CA PRO A 59 -10.75 -9.01 5.78
C PRO A 59 -12.20 -9.34 6.17
N ASP A 60 -13.08 -8.35 6.12
CA ASP A 60 -14.49 -8.48 6.51
C ASP A 60 -15.41 -8.86 5.34
N ASP A 61 -14.90 -8.88 4.09
CA ASP A 61 -15.70 -9.20 2.91
C ASP A 61 -15.73 -10.71 2.67
N PRO A 62 -16.91 -11.35 2.59
CA PRO A 62 -17.00 -12.80 2.48
C PRO A 62 -16.37 -13.36 1.20
N ASP A 63 -16.40 -12.62 0.11
CA ASP A 63 -15.93 -13.04 -1.22
C ASP A 63 -14.48 -12.59 -1.46
N CYS A 64 -14.13 -11.40 -0.97
CA CYS A 64 -12.86 -10.76 -1.24
C CYS A 64 -11.80 -10.97 -0.12
N LYS A 65 -12.14 -11.55 1.05
CA LYS A 65 -11.16 -11.84 2.13
C LYS A 65 -9.98 -12.73 1.72
N ARG A 66 -10.17 -13.57 0.71
CA ARG A 66 -9.15 -14.51 0.19
C ARG A 66 -7.99 -13.80 -0.51
N PHE A 67 -8.20 -12.57 -0.96
CA PHE A 67 -7.16 -11.82 -1.65
C PHE A 67 -6.21 -11.19 -0.64
N THR A 68 -4.93 -11.56 -0.76
CA THR A 68 -3.86 -11.06 0.09
C THR A 68 -2.79 -10.39 -0.74
N VAL A 69 -2.21 -9.32 -0.19
CA VAL A 69 -1.08 -8.61 -0.74
C VAL A 69 0.18 -9.10 -0.04
N GLY A 70 1.25 -9.34 -0.79
CA GLY A 70 2.54 -9.80 -0.30
C GLY A 70 3.71 -9.14 -1.02
N PHE A 71 4.91 -9.47 -0.57
CA PHE A 71 6.14 -9.12 -1.29
C PHE A 71 6.37 -10.09 -2.44
N SER A 72 6.86 -9.56 -3.55
CA SER A 72 7.33 -10.36 -4.69
C SER A 72 8.87 -10.45 -4.68
N SER A 73 9.45 -11.02 -5.72
CA SER A 73 10.89 -11.08 -5.96
C SER A 73 11.19 -10.86 -7.43
N GLY A 74 12.24 -10.09 -7.73
CA GLY A 74 12.74 -9.92 -9.11
C GLY A 74 11.91 -8.98 -9.98
N LEU A 75 11.06 -8.12 -9.40
CA LEU A 75 10.33 -7.12 -10.17
C LEU A 75 11.24 -5.97 -10.63
N PRO A 76 11.03 -5.42 -11.84
CA PRO A 76 11.71 -4.21 -12.25
C PRO A 76 11.25 -3.02 -11.41
N LEU A 77 12.11 -2.00 -11.30
CA LEU A 77 11.70 -0.73 -10.70
C LEU A 77 10.67 -0.03 -11.62
N VAL A 78 9.56 0.41 -11.04
CA VAL A 78 8.54 1.22 -11.72
C VAL A 78 8.18 2.40 -10.84
N TRP A 79 8.20 3.62 -11.38
CA TRP A 79 7.78 4.81 -10.66
C TRP A 79 6.27 5.02 -10.75
N LEU A 80 5.64 5.35 -9.63
CA LEU A 80 4.28 5.90 -9.56
C LEU A 80 4.39 7.38 -9.19
N ALA A 81 4.55 8.21 -10.22
CA ALA A 81 4.84 9.63 -10.09
C ALA A 81 3.56 10.47 -10.10
N SER A 82 3.48 11.47 -9.24
CA SER A 82 2.31 12.36 -9.17
C SER A 82 2.60 13.67 -8.44
N SER A 83 1.89 14.74 -8.77
CA SER A 83 1.81 15.91 -7.87
C SER A 83 1.10 15.51 -6.56
N PRO A 84 1.44 16.10 -5.39
CA PRO A 84 0.71 15.84 -4.16
C PRO A 84 -0.81 15.95 -4.33
N ARG A 85 -1.58 15.13 -3.61
CA ARG A 85 -3.06 15.09 -3.64
C ARG A 85 -3.70 14.66 -4.97
N SER A 86 -2.91 14.14 -5.93
CA SER A 86 -3.43 13.60 -7.21
C SER A 86 -3.93 12.15 -7.13
N GLY A 87 -4.11 11.60 -5.92
CA GLY A 87 -4.66 10.25 -5.73
C GLY A 87 -3.65 9.10 -5.68
N ASN A 88 -2.35 9.38 -5.48
CA ASN A 88 -1.31 8.35 -5.47
C ASN A 88 -1.58 7.20 -4.47
N SER A 89 -1.91 7.52 -3.22
CA SER A 89 -2.23 6.50 -2.21
C SER A 89 -3.42 5.62 -2.62
N TRP A 90 -4.40 6.18 -3.31
CA TRP A 90 -5.54 5.42 -3.82
C TRP A 90 -5.13 4.51 -4.98
N THR A 91 -4.32 5.01 -5.91
CA THR A 91 -3.78 4.17 -6.99
C THR A 91 -2.89 3.04 -6.47
N ARG A 92 -2.09 3.29 -5.44
CA ARG A 92 -1.32 2.22 -4.76
C ARG A 92 -2.24 1.12 -4.25
N TYR A 93 -3.32 1.50 -3.55
CA TYR A 93 -4.31 0.53 -3.09
C TYR A 93 -4.90 -0.29 -4.24
N LEU A 94 -5.27 0.34 -5.37
CA LEU A 94 -5.79 -0.37 -6.54
C LEU A 94 -4.77 -1.32 -7.17
N ILE A 95 -3.50 -0.92 -7.26
CA ILE A 95 -2.42 -1.79 -7.78
C ILE A 95 -2.23 -3.00 -6.85
N GLU A 96 -2.16 -2.78 -5.55
CA GLU A 96 -2.02 -3.85 -4.56
C GLU A 96 -3.21 -4.82 -4.60
N ALA A 97 -4.42 -4.28 -4.70
CA ALA A 97 -5.67 -5.02 -4.85
C ALA A 97 -5.70 -5.90 -6.11
N ALA A 98 -5.30 -5.33 -7.25
CA ALA A 98 -5.35 -6.02 -8.53
C ALA A 98 -4.25 -7.09 -8.68
N THR A 99 -3.08 -6.87 -8.07
CA THR A 99 -1.89 -7.70 -8.30
C THR A 99 -1.55 -8.63 -7.15
N GLY A 100 -2.03 -8.36 -5.93
CA GLY A 100 -1.56 -9.05 -4.73
C GLY A 100 -0.10 -8.73 -4.37
N VAL A 101 0.50 -7.69 -4.96
CA VAL A 101 1.89 -7.30 -4.71
C VAL A 101 1.95 -5.90 -4.10
N TYR A 102 2.73 -5.74 -3.03
CA TYR A 102 2.89 -4.44 -2.38
C TYR A 102 3.46 -3.37 -3.30
N THR A 103 3.15 -2.13 -2.96
CA THR A 103 3.81 -0.93 -3.48
C THR A 103 4.64 -0.28 -2.37
N ASN A 104 5.78 0.30 -2.70
CA ASN A 104 6.59 1.06 -1.76
C ASN A 104 6.51 2.56 -2.05
N SER A 105 7.22 3.35 -1.25
CA SER A 105 7.45 4.76 -1.55
C SER A 105 8.88 5.14 -1.26
N ARG A 106 9.31 6.25 -1.87
CA ARG A 106 10.60 6.87 -1.58
C ARG A 106 10.70 7.43 -0.15
N TYR A 107 9.59 7.63 0.56
CA TYR A 107 9.53 8.43 1.78
C TYR A 107 9.65 7.63 3.07
N HIS A 108 9.48 6.30 3.02
CA HIS A 108 9.56 5.42 4.20
C HIS A 108 8.72 5.89 5.40
N ASP A 109 7.42 6.12 5.16
CA ASP A 109 6.53 6.74 6.15
C ASP A 109 6.00 5.72 7.18
N ARG A 110 6.36 5.91 8.46
CA ARG A 110 5.94 5.03 9.57
C ARG A 110 4.43 5.01 9.80
N ILE A 111 3.73 6.11 9.55
CA ILE A 111 2.26 6.17 9.70
C ILE A 111 1.64 5.23 8.66
N MET A 112 2.13 5.28 7.43
CA MET A 112 1.66 4.41 6.35
C MET A 112 1.96 2.92 6.61
N ILE A 113 3.14 2.61 7.16
CA ILE A 113 3.48 1.25 7.61
C ILE A 113 2.45 0.75 8.64
N ASN A 114 2.12 1.58 9.63
CA ASN A 114 1.14 1.24 10.67
C ASN A 114 -0.28 1.06 10.12
N LEU A 115 -0.63 1.74 9.02
CA LEU A 115 -1.88 1.56 8.29
C LEU A 115 -1.90 0.33 7.36
N GLY A 116 -0.83 -0.47 7.37
CA GLY A 116 -0.72 -1.72 6.61
C GLY A 116 -0.07 -1.57 5.24
N TYR A 117 0.47 -0.41 4.88
CA TYR A 117 1.31 -0.29 3.67
C TYR A 117 2.71 -0.82 3.95
N TYR A 118 2.85 -2.13 4.14
CA TYR A 118 4.13 -2.74 4.54
C TYR A 118 5.24 -2.55 3.49
N GLY A 119 4.90 -2.32 2.21
CA GLY A 119 5.87 -1.91 1.22
C GLY A 119 6.59 -0.60 1.54
N GLU A 120 6.05 0.28 2.38
CA GLU A 120 6.75 1.49 2.83
C GLU A 120 8.06 1.23 3.58
N SER A 121 8.21 0.06 4.23
CA SER A 121 9.48 -0.29 4.85
C SER A 121 10.52 -0.81 3.86
N GLU A 122 10.14 -1.07 2.59
CA GLU A 122 11.05 -1.62 1.59
C GLU A 122 11.87 -0.55 0.88
N LYS A 123 13.19 -0.77 0.85
CA LYS A 123 14.10 0.01 0.04
C LYS A 123 13.69 -0.03 -1.44
N VAL A 124 13.77 1.12 -2.10
CA VAL A 124 13.51 1.24 -3.54
C VAL A 124 14.51 0.39 -4.34
N GLY A 125 14.03 -0.29 -5.37
CA GLY A 125 14.87 -1.08 -6.28
C GLY A 125 15.23 -2.49 -5.79
N THR A 126 14.67 -2.97 -4.67
CA THR A 126 14.88 -4.36 -4.21
C THR A 126 14.17 -5.42 -5.06
N GLY A 127 13.30 -4.99 -5.98
CA GLY A 127 12.45 -5.87 -6.79
C GLY A 127 11.37 -6.60 -6.00
N ARG A 128 11.05 -6.12 -4.79
CA ARG A 128 10.04 -6.74 -3.90
C ARG A 128 8.65 -6.10 -3.99
N CYS A 129 8.55 -4.92 -4.61
CA CYS A 129 7.31 -4.15 -4.75
C CYS A 129 7.03 -3.83 -6.23
N MET A 130 5.75 -3.73 -6.59
CA MET A 130 5.27 -3.52 -7.96
C MET A 130 5.54 -2.13 -8.50
N ALA A 131 5.34 -1.10 -7.66
CA ALA A 131 5.54 0.29 -8.03
C ALA A 131 5.99 1.12 -6.82
N THR A 132 6.79 2.16 -7.08
CA THR A 132 7.34 3.07 -6.08
C THR A 132 6.71 4.45 -6.19
N LYS A 133 5.97 4.86 -5.15
CA LYS A 133 5.43 6.22 -5.06
C LYS A 133 6.54 7.28 -4.99
N THR A 134 6.38 8.33 -5.79
CA THR A 134 7.20 9.54 -5.71
C THR A 134 6.40 10.79 -6.09
N HIS A 135 6.79 11.95 -5.57
CA HIS A 135 6.32 13.26 -6.03
C HIS A 135 7.38 13.91 -6.89
N LEU A 136 7.35 13.69 -8.22
CA LEU A 136 8.11 14.33 -9.31
C LEU A 136 9.35 15.15 -8.90
N ARG A 137 10.23 14.53 -8.11
CA ARG A 137 11.46 15.14 -7.59
C ARG A 137 12.54 14.09 -7.73
N TRP A 138 13.18 14.07 -8.88
CA TRP A 138 14.34 13.20 -9.10
C TRP A 138 15.50 13.69 -8.22
N ALA A 139 16.16 12.77 -7.51
CA ALA A 139 17.46 13.13 -6.92
C ALA A 139 18.54 13.08 -7.99
N PRO A 140 19.63 13.85 -7.82
CA PRO A 140 20.86 13.63 -8.57
C PRO A 140 21.29 12.16 -8.45
N GLY A 141 21.55 11.51 -9.59
CA GLY A 141 22.02 10.11 -9.64
C GLY A 141 20.92 9.04 -9.70
N GLU A 142 19.64 9.42 -9.77
CA GLU A 142 18.58 8.45 -10.08
C GLU A 142 18.55 8.15 -11.57
N ASP A 143 18.33 6.88 -11.94
CA ASP A 143 18.16 6.48 -13.33
C ASP A 143 16.87 7.08 -13.90
N HIS A 144 16.99 7.78 -15.01
CA HIS A 144 15.89 8.43 -15.72
C HIS A 144 15.20 7.48 -16.72
N HIS A 145 15.79 6.32 -17.02
CA HIS A 145 15.22 5.29 -17.92
C HIS A 145 14.44 4.21 -17.16
N VAL A 146 13.59 4.64 -16.22
CA VAL A 146 12.75 3.75 -15.43
C VAL A 146 11.30 3.85 -15.91
N PRO A 147 10.61 2.72 -16.19
CA PRO A 147 9.19 2.74 -16.51
C PRO A 147 8.38 3.53 -15.47
N THR A 148 7.51 4.42 -15.93
CA THR A 148 6.81 5.36 -15.04
C THR A 148 5.33 5.42 -15.37
N ILE A 149 4.51 5.26 -14.34
CA ILE A 149 3.09 5.60 -14.33
C ILE A 149 2.96 7.03 -13.80
N LEU A 150 2.51 7.95 -14.65
CA LEU A 150 2.29 9.35 -14.29
C LEU A 150 0.80 9.58 -14.00
N LEU A 151 0.48 9.98 -12.77
CA LEU A 151 -0.86 10.36 -12.36
C LEU A 151 -1.05 11.88 -12.43
N ILE A 152 -2.02 12.29 -13.22
CA ILE A 152 -2.41 13.70 -13.41
C ILE A 152 -3.83 13.87 -12.91
N ARG A 153 -4.06 14.92 -12.11
CA ARG A 153 -5.37 15.35 -11.63
C ARG A 153 -5.57 16.82 -11.99
N ASN A 154 -6.81 17.20 -12.28
CA ASN A 154 -7.18 18.61 -12.37
C ASN A 154 -6.77 19.36 -11.07
N PRO A 155 -6.00 20.46 -11.16
CA PRO A 155 -5.61 21.25 -10.00
C PRO A 155 -6.76 22.05 -9.36
N ALA A 156 -7.86 22.27 -10.09
CA ALA A 156 -9.00 23.09 -9.70
C ALA A 156 -9.91 22.43 -8.65
#